data_AF-L1LFQ2-F1
#
_entry.id   AF-L1LFQ2-F1
#
_cell.length_a   1.000
_cell.length_b   1.000
_cell.length_c   1.000
_cell.angle_alpha   90.00
_cell.angle_beta   90.00
_cell.angle_gamma   90.00
#
_symmetry.space_group_name_H-M   'P 1'
#
loop_
_entity.id
_entity.type
_entity.pdbx_description
1 polymer ?
#
loop_
_entity_poly.entity_id
_entity_poly.type
_entity_poly.pdbx_seq_one_letter_code
_entity_poly.pdbx_strand_id
1 'polypeptide(L)'
;MPRVFPLPKPKVKTRWEMFAELKGIKKHKRSRKVYDPSVDDWVPRWGYKSIKKNKVNRPPIIEVKDGEEGDLFEKRSTKQSIMKARQKMRELRNKMEAQNPDDRKSQLFRNLQRVKESTKGCGKFGKGAKNKVKIAIKRKPKTESLESEKKSYLSSIKKLQL
;
A
#
# COMPACT_ATOMS: atom_id res chain seq x y z
N MET A 1 7.84 37.49 -24.44
CA MET A 1 8.89 36.90 -23.59
C MET A 1 8.68 35.39 -23.45
N PRO A 2 9.75 34.57 -23.41
CA PRO A 2 9.64 33.13 -23.15
C PRO A 2 9.30 32.84 -21.68
N ARG A 3 8.67 31.69 -21.41
CA ARG A 3 8.42 31.24 -20.03
C ARG A 3 9.71 30.71 -19.40
N VAL A 4 9.93 31.05 -18.12
CA VAL A 4 11.07 30.55 -17.32
C VAL A 4 10.94 29.06 -17.01
N PHE A 5 9.72 28.60 -16.74
CA PHE A 5 9.45 27.19 -16.40
C PHE A 5 8.62 26.50 -17.48
N PRO A 6 8.91 25.22 -17.77
CA PRO A 6 8.11 24.43 -18.68
C PRO A 6 6.69 24.23 -18.10
N LEU A 7 5.76 23.85 -18.98
CA LEU A 7 4.43 23.46 -18.54
C LEU A 7 4.52 22.27 -17.57
N PRO A 8 3.73 22.25 -16.49
CA PRO A 8 3.72 21.12 -15.58
C PRO A 8 3.26 19.87 -16.32
N LYS A 9 4.03 18.79 -16.19
CA LYS A 9 3.67 17.49 -16.79
C LYS A 9 2.32 17.01 -16.23
N PRO A 10 1.48 16.35 -17.05
CA PRO A 10 0.23 15.78 -16.56
C PRO A 10 0.52 14.77 -15.45
N LYS A 11 -0.30 14.79 -14.40
CA LYS A 11 -0.15 13.85 -13.28
C LYS A 11 -0.45 12.43 -13.75
N VAL A 12 0.43 11.49 -13.40
CA VAL A 12 0.19 10.06 -13.63
C VAL A 12 -1.04 9.63 -12.82
N LYS A 13 -1.96 8.90 -13.45
CA LYS A 13 -3.15 8.33 -12.77
C LYS A 13 -2.70 7.42 -11.63
N THR A 14 -3.32 7.58 -10.46
CA THR A 14 -3.13 6.68 -9.33
C THR A 14 -3.80 5.34 -9.59
N ARG A 15 -3.40 4.30 -8.85
CA ARG A 15 -3.99 2.95 -8.98
C ARG A 15 -5.51 2.94 -8.79
N TRP A 16 -6.03 3.79 -7.88
CA TRP A 16 -7.46 3.91 -7.64
C TRP A 16 -8.17 4.62 -8.80
N GLU A 17 -7.57 5.65 -9.39
CA GLU A 17 -8.14 6.33 -10.56
C GLU A 17 -8.19 5.41 -11.78
N MET A 18 -7.13 4.61 -12.00
CA MET A 18 -7.13 3.57 -13.03
C MET A 18 -8.26 2.56 -12.78
N PHE A 19 -8.41 2.10 -11.54
CA PHE A 19 -9.50 1.19 -11.17
C PHE A 19 -10.88 1.82 -11.34
N ALA A 20 -11.06 3.07 -10.93
CA ALA A 20 -12.32 3.80 -11.04
C ALA A 20 -12.73 4.00 -12.51
N GLU A 21 -11.77 4.33 -13.38
CA GLU A 21 -12.00 4.44 -14.82
C GLU A 21 -12.39 3.10 -15.44
N LEU A 22 -11.65 2.03 -15.12
CA LEU A 22 -11.97 0.67 -15.58
C LEU A 22 -13.36 0.19 -15.11
N LYS A 23 -13.80 0.63 -13.92
CA LYS A 23 -15.12 0.30 -13.37
C LYS A 23 -16.21 1.33 -13.71
N GLY A 24 -15.88 2.40 -14.44
CA GLY A 24 -16.84 3.47 -14.74
C GLY A 24 -17.33 4.24 -13.51
N ILE A 25 -16.59 4.23 -12.40
CA ILE A 25 -16.95 4.95 -11.17
C ILE A 25 -16.75 6.45 -11.37
N LYS A 26 -17.84 7.19 -11.54
CA LYS A 26 -17.83 8.65 -11.70
C LYS A 26 -17.74 9.35 -10.33
N LYS A 27 -16.93 10.41 -10.25
CA LYS A 27 -16.79 11.23 -9.04
C LYS A 27 -17.90 12.28 -9.00
N HIS A 28 -18.71 12.25 -7.95
CA HIS A 28 -19.75 13.26 -7.70
C HIS A 28 -19.37 14.20 -6.55
N LYS A 29 -19.81 15.46 -6.64
CA LYS A 29 -19.67 16.44 -5.55
C LYS A 29 -20.58 16.03 -4.39
N ARG A 30 -20.06 16.05 -3.17
CA ARG A 30 -20.83 15.80 -1.93
C ARG A 30 -20.99 17.10 -1.15
N SER A 31 -22.13 17.26 -0.48
CA SER A 31 -22.41 18.39 0.40
C SER A 31 -21.48 18.43 1.63
N ARG A 32 -21.19 19.64 2.12
CA ARG A 32 -20.38 19.85 3.33
C ARG A 32 -21.16 19.54 4.62
N LYS A 33 -22.46 19.84 4.65
CA LYS A 33 -23.36 19.55 5.76
C LYS A 33 -24.21 18.31 5.46
N VAL A 34 -24.58 17.59 6.51
CA VAL A 34 -25.43 16.39 6.54
C VAL A 34 -26.40 16.57 7.69
N TYR A 35 -27.68 16.30 7.46
CA TYR A 35 -28.69 16.31 8.51
C TYR A 35 -28.40 15.21 9.54
N ASP A 36 -28.36 15.54 10.83
CA ASP A 36 -28.23 14.60 11.94
C ASP A 36 -29.57 14.50 12.68
N PRO A 37 -30.30 13.37 12.56
CA PRO A 37 -31.58 13.17 13.26
C PRO A 37 -31.45 13.22 14.79
N SER A 38 -30.25 13.08 15.35
CA SER A 38 -30.05 13.09 16.81
C SER A 38 -30.11 14.50 17.40
N VAL A 39 -29.81 15.51 16.59
CA VAL A 39 -29.76 16.93 16.97
C VAL A 39 -30.83 17.74 16.23
N ASP A 40 -31.50 17.12 15.25
CA ASP A 40 -32.42 17.74 14.30
C ASP A 40 -31.85 19.00 13.61
N ASP A 41 -30.56 18.95 13.25
CA ASP A 41 -29.87 20.05 12.57
C ASP A 41 -28.87 19.57 11.50
N TRP A 42 -28.47 20.50 10.63
CA TRP A 42 -27.47 20.33 9.59
C TRP A 42 -26.05 20.45 10.12
N VAL A 43 -25.45 19.30 10.37
CA VAL A 43 -24.13 19.15 10.97
C VAL A 43 -23.05 19.00 9.89
N PRO A 44 -21.82 19.51 10.07
CA PRO A 44 -20.75 19.27 9.11
C PRO A 44 -20.39 17.77 8.98
N ARG A 45 -20.05 17.33 7.76
CA ARG A 45 -19.69 15.92 7.48
C ARG A 45 -18.36 15.51 8.14
N TRP A 46 -17.46 16.47 8.33
CA TRP A 46 -16.14 16.30 8.94
C TRP A 46 -15.77 17.57 9.71
N GLY A 47 -14.85 17.48 10.66
CA GLY A 47 -14.35 18.64 11.44
C GLY A 47 -14.82 18.68 12.89
N TYR A 48 -14.93 19.88 13.45
CA TYR A 48 -15.50 20.11 14.79
C TYR A 48 -17.02 19.95 14.74
N LYS A 49 -17.61 19.38 15.81
CA LYS A 49 -19.04 19.04 15.91
C LYS A 49 -19.59 18.19 14.75
N SER A 50 -18.75 17.50 13.98
CA SER A 50 -19.20 16.74 12.80
C SER A 50 -20.03 15.52 13.15
N ILE A 51 -20.83 15.01 12.21
CA ILE A 51 -21.61 13.76 12.35
C ILE A 51 -20.76 12.61 12.93
N LYS A 52 -19.50 12.44 12.49
CA LYS A 52 -18.60 11.36 12.97
C LYS A 52 -18.10 11.50 14.41
N LYS A 53 -18.28 12.67 15.01
CA LYS A 53 -17.83 13.01 16.38
C LYS A 53 -19.02 13.27 17.31
N ASN A 54 -20.26 13.04 16.85
CA ASN A 54 -21.42 13.13 17.72
C ASN A 54 -21.40 12.01 18.77
N LYS A 55 -22.22 12.17 19.82
CA LYS A 55 -22.30 11.21 20.93
C LYS A 55 -22.74 9.82 20.47
N VAL A 56 -23.54 9.73 19.40
CA VAL A 56 -24.01 8.45 18.83
C VAL A 56 -22.86 7.66 18.19
N ASN A 57 -22.00 8.30 17.40
CA ASN A 57 -20.89 7.62 16.73
C ASN A 57 -19.68 7.38 17.65
N ARG A 58 -19.54 8.21 18.68
CA ARG A 58 -18.48 8.12 19.70
C ARG A 58 -19.08 8.24 21.10
N PRO A 59 -19.79 7.20 21.55
CA PRO A 59 -20.36 7.21 22.88
C PRO A 59 -19.23 7.15 23.92
N PRO A 60 -19.40 7.81 25.08
CA PRO A 60 -18.44 7.75 26.18
C PRO A 60 -18.40 6.38 26.86
N ILE A 61 -19.46 5.58 26.69
CA ILE A 61 -19.62 4.23 27.23
C ILE A 61 -19.91 3.31 26.05
N ILE A 62 -19.25 2.15 25.99
CA ILE A 62 -19.43 1.16 24.93
C ILE A 62 -19.87 -0.15 25.59
N GLU A 63 -20.97 -0.71 25.12
CA GLU A 63 -21.44 -2.04 25.53
C GLU A 63 -20.43 -3.11 25.09
N VAL A 64 -19.98 -3.92 26.04
CA VAL A 64 -19.07 -5.05 25.81
C VAL A 64 -19.93 -6.28 25.55
N LYS A 65 -19.66 -7.01 24.46
CA LYS A 65 -20.31 -8.29 24.18
C LYS A 65 -19.67 -9.41 24.98
N ASP A 66 -20.45 -10.43 25.34
CA ASP A 66 -19.94 -11.61 26.02
C ASP A 66 -18.81 -12.27 25.21
N GLY A 67 -17.64 -12.43 25.84
CA GLY A 67 -16.42 -12.98 25.23
C GLY A 67 -15.48 -11.96 24.58
N GLU A 68 -15.80 -10.66 24.55
CA GLU A 68 -14.85 -9.62 24.14
C GLU A 68 -14.05 -9.09 25.34
N GLU A 69 -12.83 -9.61 25.54
CA GLU A 69 -11.95 -9.16 26.62
C GLU A 69 -11.05 -7.97 26.23
N GLY A 70 -10.80 -7.06 27.17
CA GLY A 70 -9.87 -5.92 27.03
C GLY A 70 -10.50 -4.59 26.59
N ASP A 71 -9.70 -3.52 26.59
CA ASP A 71 -10.18 -2.16 26.31
C ASP A 71 -10.58 -1.96 24.84
N LEU A 72 -11.88 -1.79 24.59
CA LEU A 72 -12.46 -1.54 23.28
C LEU A 72 -12.05 -0.17 22.69
N PHE A 73 -11.79 0.83 23.53
CA PHE A 73 -11.36 2.16 23.08
C PHE A 73 -9.96 2.09 22.49
N GLU A 74 -9.05 1.37 23.13
CA GLU A 74 -7.70 1.10 22.61
C GLU A 74 -7.76 0.32 21.30
N LYS A 75 -8.54 -0.76 21.21
CA LYS A 75 -8.75 -1.52 19.96
C LYS A 75 -9.24 -0.62 18.82
N ARG A 76 -10.16 0.31 19.11
CA ARG A 76 -10.67 1.27 18.12
C ARG A 76 -9.58 2.26 17.67
N SER A 77 -8.78 2.75 18.62
CA SER A 77 -7.66 3.67 18.36
C SER A 77 -6.57 3.01 17.52
N THR A 78 -6.13 1.80 17.89
CA THR A 78 -5.12 1.03 17.15
C THR A 78 -5.59 0.71 15.74
N LYS A 79 -6.83 0.24 15.56
CA LYS A 79 -7.45 0.03 14.24
C LYS A 79 -7.42 1.30 13.40
N GLN A 80 -7.76 2.46 13.97
CA GLN A 80 -7.69 3.73 13.26
C GLN A 80 -6.25 4.11 12.88
N SER A 81 -5.28 3.91 13.77
CA SER A 81 -3.86 4.14 13.51
C SER A 81 -3.36 3.28 12.35
N ILE A 82 -3.67 1.97 12.37
CA ILE A 82 -3.33 1.03 11.30
C ILE A 82 -3.94 1.47 9.96
N MET A 83 -5.22 1.91 9.95
CA MET A 83 -5.86 2.40 8.74
C MET A 83 -5.17 3.66 8.19
N LYS A 84 -4.78 4.61 9.06
CA LYS A 84 -4.02 5.80 8.67
C LYS A 84 -2.63 5.42 8.11
N ALA A 85 -1.94 4.48 8.75
CA ALA A 85 -0.64 3.99 8.28
C ALA A 85 -0.77 3.33 6.90
N ARG A 86 -1.76 2.45 6.69
CA ARG A 86 -2.05 1.83 5.39
C ARG A 86 -2.32 2.88 4.30
N GLN A 87 -3.05 3.95 4.63
CA GLN A 87 -3.29 5.05 3.70
C GLN A 87 -1.99 5.76 3.31
N LYS A 88 -1.15 6.13 4.29
CA LYS A 88 0.17 6.74 4.04
C LYS A 88 1.07 5.86 3.16
N MET A 89 1.10 4.55 3.42
CA MET A 89 1.87 3.61 2.61
C MET A 89 1.39 3.55 1.16
N ARG A 90 0.08 3.61 0.92
CA ARG A 90 -0.48 3.70 -0.44
C ARG A 90 -0.12 5.01 -1.13
N GLU A 91 -0.14 6.12 -0.40
CA GLU A 91 0.27 7.42 -0.93
C GLU A 91 1.75 7.45 -1.32
N LEU A 92 2.63 6.94 -0.46
CA LEU A 92 4.06 6.81 -0.75
C LEU A 92 4.30 5.95 -1.99
N ARG A 93 3.64 4.79 -2.07
CA ARG A 93 3.74 3.90 -3.24
C ARG A 93 3.29 4.59 -4.53
N ASN A 94 2.16 5.30 -4.51
CA ASN A 94 1.66 6.02 -5.68
C ASN A 94 2.61 7.16 -6.09
N LYS A 95 3.23 7.86 -5.13
CA LYS A 95 4.24 8.90 -5.42
C LYS A 95 5.49 8.31 -6.07
N MET A 96 6.00 7.19 -5.56
CA MET A 96 7.13 6.48 -6.16
C MET A 96 6.79 5.98 -7.58
N GLU A 97 5.63 5.37 -7.77
CA GLU A 97 5.14 4.89 -9.08
C GLU A 97 4.86 6.03 -10.09
N ALA A 98 4.67 7.27 -9.61
CA ALA A 98 4.49 8.45 -10.44
C ALA A 98 5.80 9.13 -10.82
N GLN A 99 6.84 9.02 -9.97
CA GLN A 99 8.19 9.50 -10.28
C GLN A 99 8.89 8.62 -11.31
N ASN A 100 8.82 7.29 -11.14
CA ASN A 100 9.48 6.33 -12.03
C ASN A 100 8.43 5.41 -12.71
N PRO A 101 7.73 5.86 -13.77
CA PRO A 101 6.76 5.03 -14.46
C PRO A 101 7.38 3.79 -15.12
N ASP A 102 8.62 3.89 -15.61
CA ASP A 102 9.33 2.81 -16.30
C ASP A 102 9.87 1.72 -15.36
N ASP A 103 10.06 2.04 -14.07
CA ASP A 103 10.51 1.08 -13.06
C ASP A 103 9.48 0.00 -12.75
N ARG A 104 8.21 0.14 -13.18
CA ARG A 104 7.21 -0.92 -12.93
C ARG A 104 7.60 -2.23 -13.62
N LYS A 105 8.16 -2.17 -14.83
CA LYS A 105 8.63 -3.36 -15.56
C LYS A 105 9.85 -3.97 -14.88
N SER A 106 10.80 -3.14 -14.43
CA SER A 106 12.00 -3.59 -13.72
C SER A 106 11.68 -4.19 -12.35
N GLN A 107 10.71 -3.60 -11.63
CA GLN A 107 10.20 -4.12 -10.35
C GLN A 107 9.41 -5.42 -10.52
N LEU A 108 8.56 -5.53 -11.55
CA LEU A 108 7.86 -6.78 -11.89
C LEU A 108 8.85 -7.90 -12.20
N PHE A 109 9.89 -7.61 -12.98
CA PHE A 109 10.96 -8.55 -13.28
C PHE A 109 11.69 -8.99 -12.01
N ARG A 110 12.09 -8.05 -11.13
CA ARG A 110 12.71 -8.34 -9.83
C ARG A 110 11.80 -9.19 -8.91
N ASN A 111 10.51 -8.90 -8.86
CA ASN A 111 9.55 -9.66 -8.05
C ASN A 111 9.37 -11.09 -8.59
N LEU A 112 9.26 -11.26 -9.91
CA LEU A 112 9.23 -12.56 -10.55
C LEU A 112 10.52 -13.34 -10.28
N GLN A 113 11.66 -12.66 -10.31
CA GLN A 113 12.95 -13.25 -9.98
C GLN A 113 13.02 -13.71 -8.52
N ARG A 114 12.58 -12.88 -7.57
CA ARG A 114 12.51 -13.23 -6.14
C ARG A 114 11.58 -14.42 -5.88
N VAL A 115 10.39 -14.45 -6.47
CA VAL A 115 9.46 -15.59 -6.35
C VAL A 115 10.10 -16.87 -6.90
N LYS A 116 10.75 -16.78 -8.07
CA LYS A 116 11.50 -17.89 -8.67
C LYS A 116 12.65 -18.36 -7.79
N GLU A 117 13.32 -17.47 -7.07
CA GLU A 117 14.39 -17.80 -6.11
C GLU A 117 13.82 -18.44 -4.83
N SER A 118 12.72 -17.91 -4.27
CA SER A 118 12.08 -18.45 -3.06
C SER A 118 11.45 -19.82 -3.25
N THR A 119 10.87 -20.13 -4.43
CA THR A 119 10.35 -21.46 -4.74
C THR A 119 11.44 -22.52 -4.95
N LYS A 120 12.73 -22.16 -4.98
CA LYS A 120 13.83 -23.13 -5.04
C LYS A 120 14.08 -23.86 -3.71
N GLY A 121 13.54 -23.35 -2.59
CA GLY A 121 13.69 -23.95 -1.25
C GLY A 121 12.58 -24.92 -0.84
N CYS A 122 11.44 -24.96 -1.55
CA CYS A 122 10.34 -25.88 -1.30
C CYS A 122 10.15 -26.71 -2.58
N GLY A 123 10.58 -27.97 -2.58
CA GLY A 123 10.65 -28.86 -3.76
C GLY A 123 9.33 -29.23 -4.45
N LYS A 124 8.36 -28.32 -4.56
CA LYS A 124 7.13 -28.49 -5.36
C LYS A 124 7.22 -27.62 -6.61
N PHE A 125 7.70 -28.22 -7.69
CA PHE A 125 7.62 -27.65 -9.03
C PHE A 125 6.15 -27.53 -9.44
N GLY A 126 5.59 -26.32 -9.40
CA GLY A 126 4.30 -26.05 -10.04
C GLY A 126 4.43 -26.28 -11.55
N LYS A 127 3.57 -27.14 -12.13
CA LYS A 127 3.51 -27.38 -13.57
C LYS A 127 3.29 -26.03 -14.29
N GLY A 128 4.31 -25.58 -15.03
CA GLY A 128 4.32 -24.26 -15.66
C GLY A 128 3.30 -24.15 -16.79
N ALA A 129 2.62 -23.00 -16.86
CA ALA A 129 1.77 -22.60 -17.98
C ALA A 129 2.57 -22.62 -19.31
N LYS A 130 1.95 -23.16 -20.36
CA LYS A 130 2.61 -23.77 -21.53
C LYS A 130 3.32 -22.84 -22.53
N ASN A 131 3.39 -21.52 -22.33
CA ASN A 131 4.00 -20.62 -23.32
C ASN A 131 5.09 -19.71 -22.72
N LYS A 132 6.37 -20.09 -22.87
CA LYS A 132 7.52 -19.19 -22.69
C LYS A 132 8.64 -19.49 -23.70
N VAL A 133 9.04 -18.47 -24.44
CA VAL A 133 10.24 -18.45 -25.31
C VAL A 133 11.50 -18.63 -24.46
N LYS A 134 12.37 -19.57 -24.82
CA LYS A 134 13.59 -19.90 -24.06
C LYS A 134 14.76 -19.00 -24.52
N ILE A 135 15.26 -18.14 -23.64
CA ILE A 135 16.55 -17.44 -23.80
C ILE A 135 17.61 -18.22 -23.00
N ALA A 136 18.63 -18.76 -23.68
CA ALA A 136 19.69 -19.54 -23.06
C ALA A 136 20.82 -18.61 -22.56
N ILE A 137 20.89 -18.40 -21.24
CA ILE A 137 21.99 -17.66 -20.60
C ILE A 137 22.91 -18.69 -19.94
N LYS A 138 24.09 -18.94 -20.54
CA LYS A 138 25.12 -19.80 -19.93
C LYS A 138 25.90 -19.01 -18.89
N ARG A 139 25.82 -19.40 -17.61
CA ARG A 139 26.74 -18.95 -16.56
C ARG A 139 27.22 -20.16 -15.77
N LYS A 140 28.54 -20.24 -15.55
CA LYS A 140 29.15 -21.29 -14.74
C LYS A 140 28.80 -21.05 -13.26
N PRO A 141 28.51 -22.11 -12.49
CA PRO A 141 28.24 -21.99 -11.06
C PRO A 141 29.50 -21.48 -10.34
N LYS A 142 29.33 -20.49 -9.45
CA LYS A 142 30.39 -20.11 -8.51
C LYS A 142 30.18 -20.96 -7.26
N THR A 143 31.13 -21.85 -6.98
CA THR A 143 31.12 -22.72 -5.80
C THR A 143 31.82 -21.98 -4.66
N GLU A 144 31.05 -21.27 -3.85
CA GLU A 144 31.54 -20.65 -2.63
C GLU A 144 31.03 -21.43 -1.42
N SER A 145 31.83 -21.51 -0.35
CA SER A 145 31.44 -22.21 0.86
C SER A 145 30.37 -21.41 1.61
N LEU A 146 29.50 -22.11 2.33
CA LEU A 146 28.38 -21.52 3.08
C LEU A 146 28.87 -20.46 4.09
N GLU A 147 30.09 -20.63 4.62
CA GLU A 147 30.73 -19.64 5.49
C GLU A 147 31.09 -18.34 4.77
N SER A 148 31.61 -18.42 3.54
CA SER A 148 31.98 -17.25 2.75
C SER A 148 30.76 -16.41 2.35
N GLU A 149 29.64 -17.07 2.02
CA GLU A 149 28.36 -16.40 1.74
C GLU A 149 27.81 -15.70 2.98
N LYS A 150 27.84 -16.36 4.15
CA LYS A 150 27.45 -15.76 5.43
C LYS A 150 28.29 -14.53 5.76
N LYS A 151 29.61 -14.59 5.58
CA LYS A 151 30.52 -13.46 5.80
C LYS A 151 30.20 -12.28 4.87
N SER A 152 29.90 -12.55 3.59
CA SER A 152 29.51 -11.54 2.61
C SER A 152 28.16 -10.88 2.93
N TYR A 153 27.19 -11.67 3.40
CA TYR A 153 25.90 -11.17 3.84
C TYR A 153 26.01 -10.29 5.10
N LEU A 154 26.79 -10.72 6.10
CA LEU A 154 27.03 -9.94 7.31
C LEU A 154 27.83 -8.66 7.01
N SER A 155 28.79 -8.71 6.09
CA SER A 155 29.55 -7.51 5.70
C SER A 155 28.69 -6.48 4.99
N SER A 156 27.76 -6.92 4.14
CA SER A 156 26.81 -6.04 3.46
C SER A 156 25.78 -5.43 4.43
N ILE A 157 25.32 -6.17 5.44
CA ILE A 157 24.50 -5.62 6.53
C ILE A 157 25.29 -4.57 7.34
N LYS A 158 26.52 -4.88 7.73
CA LYS A 158 27.38 -3.96 8.50
C LYS A 158 27.66 -2.66 7.74
N LYS A 159 27.81 -2.75 6.41
CA LYS A 159 28.03 -1.60 5.52
C LYS A 159 26.80 -0.70 5.37
N LEU A 160 25.60 -1.20 5.68
CA LEU A 160 24.35 -0.46 5.60
C LEU A 160 24.03 0.38 6.86
N GLN A 161 24.93 0.41 7.87
CA GLN A 161 24.79 1.20 9.11
C GLN A 161 23.35 1.25 9.67
N LEU A 162 22.84 0.08 10.05
CA LEU A 162 21.78 -0.08 11.04
C LEU A 162 22.40 -0.35 12.41
#